data_AF-A0A960B1W6-F1
#
_entry.id   AF-A0A960B1W6-F1
#
_cell.length_a   1.000
_cell.length_b   1.000
_cell.length_c   1.000
_cell.angle_alpha   90.00
_cell.angle_beta   90.00
_cell.angle_gamma   90.00
#
_symmetry.space_group_name_H-M   'P 1'
#
loop_
_entity.id
_entity.type
_entity.pdbx_description
1 polymer ?
#
loop_
_entity_poly.entity_id
_entity_poly.type
_entity_poly.pdbx_seq_one_letter_code
_entity_poly.pdbx_strand_id
1 'polypeptide(L)'
;FPDGLDPADLLAQRGPAALTAAVASGQPSFRSLGDQLLTERLDNLAPEQARVAAMRVISARPSRAWVPGVTQVRARLQLSQLQTRRDLRDAIKSWDADPRKAAQAELHKSSEVRARLAAAAEQTPEERWAPLARELDPRLLEQGDWPATAAMLQQAHDQGHDVGVASRALVAEKPLGDSPARDLRYRIVSRLEIPIDGESTPAPTKSQGAARDRQDANRPRPPRRGTPRR
;
A
#
# COMPACT_ATOMS: atom_id res chain seq x y z
N PHE A 1 -11.59 -4.97 -15.23
CA PHE A 1 -10.77 -4.39 -16.30
C PHE A 1 -10.73 -5.39 -17.46
N PRO A 2 -10.61 -5.00 -18.75
CA PRO A 2 -10.09 -5.96 -19.73
C PRO A 2 -8.74 -6.42 -19.19
N ASP A 3 -8.46 -7.72 -19.27
CA ASP A 3 -7.44 -8.41 -18.48
C ASP A 3 -6.16 -7.58 -18.27
N GLY A 4 -5.94 -7.17 -17.01
CA GLY A 4 -4.68 -6.59 -16.54
C GLY A 4 -4.48 -5.07 -16.65
N LEU A 5 -5.33 -4.30 -17.33
CA LEU A 5 -5.12 -2.85 -17.45
C LEU A 5 -5.79 -2.09 -16.31
N ASP A 6 -5.02 -1.60 -15.34
CA ASP A 6 -5.53 -0.71 -14.30
C ASP A 6 -5.72 0.74 -14.83
N PRO A 7 -6.39 1.65 -14.08
CA PRO A 7 -6.60 3.02 -14.52
C PRO A 7 -5.30 3.82 -14.72
N ALA A 8 -4.22 3.44 -14.02
CA ALA A 8 -2.91 4.08 -14.15
C ALA A 8 -2.22 3.63 -15.44
N ASP A 9 -2.33 2.35 -15.80
CA ASP A 9 -1.87 1.82 -17.08
C ASP A 9 -2.63 2.44 -18.25
N LEU A 10 -3.95 2.61 -18.12
CA LEU A 10 -4.76 3.26 -19.15
C LEU A 10 -4.38 4.74 -19.32
N LEU A 11 -4.11 5.45 -18.22
CA LEU A 11 -3.60 6.81 -18.25
C LEU A 11 -2.21 6.89 -18.91
N ALA A 12 -1.30 5.99 -18.54
CA ALA A 12 0.07 5.97 -19.05
C ALA A 12 0.14 5.59 -20.54
N GLN A 13 -0.68 4.63 -20.97
CA GLN A 13 -0.63 4.08 -22.34
C GLN A 13 -1.52 4.84 -23.33
N ARG A 14 -2.66 5.40 -22.87
CA ARG A 14 -3.67 6.00 -23.76
C ARG A 14 -4.05 7.44 -23.42
N GLY A 15 -3.50 7.98 -22.35
CA GLY A 15 -3.65 9.38 -21.98
C GLY A 15 -5.00 9.73 -21.33
N PRO A 16 -5.12 10.97 -20.81
CA PRO A 16 -6.23 11.41 -19.99
C PRO A 16 -7.58 11.48 -20.74
N ALA A 17 -7.56 11.72 -22.05
CA ALA A 17 -8.77 11.75 -22.88
C ALA A 17 -9.40 10.35 -23.02
N ALA A 18 -8.56 9.31 -23.21
CA ALA A 18 -9.02 7.93 -23.27
C ALA A 18 -9.55 7.47 -21.92
N LEU A 19 -8.90 7.87 -20.81
CA LEU A 19 -9.41 7.61 -19.46
C LEU A 19 -10.75 8.29 -19.23
N THR A 20 -10.87 9.57 -19.58
CA THR A 20 -12.12 10.32 -19.43
C THR A 20 -13.25 9.72 -20.27
N ALA A 21 -12.97 9.31 -21.52
CA ALA A 21 -13.94 8.63 -22.37
C ALA A 21 -14.33 7.25 -21.83
N ALA A 22 -13.40 6.50 -21.27
CA ALA A 22 -13.67 5.19 -20.69
C ALA A 22 -14.52 5.31 -19.40
N VAL A 23 -14.24 6.32 -18.57
CA VAL A 23 -15.08 6.71 -17.41
C VAL A 23 -16.48 7.15 -17.87
N ALA A 24 -16.56 8.04 -18.87
CA ALA A 24 -17.82 8.64 -19.34
C ALA A 24 -18.72 7.65 -20.10
N SER A 25 -18.12 6.71 -20.85
CA SER A 25 -18.84 5.70 -21.63
C SER A 25 -19.59 4.67 -20.78
N GLY A 26 -19.33 4.63 -19.46
CA GLY A 26 -20.01 3.71 -18.55
C GLY A 26 -19.69 2.24 -18.86
N GLN A 27 -18.50 1.99 -19.41
CA GLN A 27 -17.97 0.64 -19.64
C GLN A 27 -18.06 -0.21 -18.36
N PRO A 28 -18.22 -1.54 -18.46
CA PRO A 28 -18.38 -2.42 -17.30
C PRO A 28 -17.26 -2.28 -16.27
N SER A 29 -16.02 -2.04 -16.72
CA SER A 29 -14.83 -1.78 -15.89
C SER A 29 -14.84 -0.45 -15.13
N PHE A 30 -15.66 0.53 -15.52
CA PHE A 30 -15.83 1.79 -14.80
C PHE A 30 -17.11 1.82 -13.97
N ARG A 31 -18.13 1.02 -14.33
CA ARG A 31 -19.19 0.65 -13.38
C ARG A 31 -18.59 0.00 -12.13
N SER A 32 -17.58 -0.86 -12.31
CA SER A 32 -16.91 -1.49 -11.17
C SER A 32 -16.16 -0.50 -10.28
N LEU A 33 -15.60 0.60 -10.78
CA LEU A 33 -14.83 1.52 -9.93
C LEU A 33 -15.71 2.19 -8.86
N GLY A 34 -16.88 2.71 -9.24
CA GLY A 34 -17.80 3.33 -8.28
C GLY A 34 -18.36 2.33 -7.27
N ASP A 35 -18.60 1.09 -7.68
CA ASP A 35 -19.06 0.01 -6.78
C ASP A 35 -17.94 -0.53 -5.88
N GLN A 36 -16.72 -0.64 -6.40
CA GLN A 36 -15.52 -1.00 -5.64
C GLN A 36 -15.22 0.07 -4.59
N LEU A 37 -15.17 1.35 -4.96
CA LEU A 37 -14.97 2.43 -3.99
C LEU A 37 -16.06 2.43 -2.93
N LEU A 38 -17.33 2.25 -3.32
CA LEU A 38 -18.42 2.17 -2.36
C LEU A 38 -18.25 1.00 -1.37
N THR A 39 -17.88 -0.17 -1.86
CA THR A 39 -17.62 -1.37 -1.04
C THR A 39 -16.43 -1.15 -0.10
N GLU A 40 -15.31 -0.68 -0.64
CA GLU A 40 -14.09 -0.35 0.10
C GLU A 40 -14.35 0.67 1.23
N ARG A 41 -15.16 1.71 0.98
CA ARG A 41 -15.53 2.69 2.01
C ARG A 41 -16.40 2.06 3.10
N LEU A 42 -17.31 1.15 2.75
CA LEU A 42 -18.20 0.50 3.69
C LEU A 42 -17.52 -0.56 4.55
N ASP A 43 -16.47 -1.21 4.03
CA ASP A 43 -15.77 -2.27 4.74
C ASP A 43 -14.58 -1.78 5.58
N ASN A 44 -13.94 -0.68 5.18
CA ASN A 44 -12.70 -0.21 5.82
C ASN A 44 -12.82 1.07 6.66
N LEU A 45 -13.99 1.72 6.70
CA LEU A 45 -14.20 2.92 7.51
C LEU A 45 -15.19 2.70 8.64
N ALA A 46 -15.00 3.45 9.73
CA ALA A 46 -15.98 3.53 10.80
C ALA A 46 -17.35 4.02 10.26
N PRO A 47 -18.49 3.59 10.84
CA PRO A 47 -19.82 3.79 10.25
C PRO A 47 -20.15 5.22 9.82
N GLU A 48 -19.76 6.21 10.64
CA GLU A 48 -20.01 7.62 10.35
C GLU A 48 -19.14 8.16 9.20
N GLN A 49 -17.88 7.74 9.13
CA GLN A 49 -16.97 8.11 8.03
C GLN A 49 -17.37 7.41 6.73
N ALA A 50 -17.76 6.13 6.83
CA ALA A 50 -18.28 5.34 5.72
C ALA A 50 -19.53 6.00 5.11
N ARG A 51 -20.47 6.49 5.95
CA ARG A 51 -21.67 7.22 5.52
C ARG A 51 -21.33 8.42 4.64
N VAL A 52 -20.47 9.32 5.12
CA VAL A 52 -20.11 10.54 4.39
C VAL A 52 -19.34 10.21 3.11
N ALA A 53 -18.37 9.29 3.18
CA ALA A 53 -17.57 8.88 2.02
C ALA A 53 -18.43 8.21 0.94
N ALA A 54 -19.36 7.33 1.33
CA ALA A 54 -20.26 6.65 0.42
C ALA A 54 -21.19 7.63 -0.31
N MET A 55 -21.75 8.63 0.39
CA MET A 55 -22.62 9.63 -0.26
C MET A 55 -21.88 10.45 -1.31
N ARG A 56 -20.59 10.77 -1.09
CA ARG A 56 -19.74 11.45 -2.09
C ARG A 56 -19.48 10.57 -3.32
N VAL A 57 -19.21 9.28 -3.10
CA VAL A 57 -19.04 8.32 -4.21
C VAL A 57 -20.34 8.22 -5.01
N ILE A 58 -21.49 8.13 -4.35
CA ILE A 58 -22.79 8.01 -5.02
C ILE A 58 -23.14 9.28 -5.79
N SER A 59 -22.93 10.48 -5.22
CA SER A 59 -23.29 11.74 -5.88
C SER A 59 -22.46 12.01 -7.14
N ALA A 60 -21.21 11.54 -7.20
CA ALA A 60 -20.36 11.63 -8.39
C ALA A 60 -20.75 10.66 -9.51
N ARG A 61 -21.67 9.72 -9.27
CA ARG A 61 -22.12 8.72 -10.27
C ARG A 61 -23.32 9.22 -11.07
N PRO A 62 -23.57 8.65 -12.27
CA PRO A 62 -24.80 8.90 -13.01
C PRO A 62 -26.05 8.59 -12.17
N SER A 63 -27.11 9.38 -12.34
CA SER A 63 -28.34 9.32 -11.52
C SER A 63 -28.98 7.93 -11.40
N ARG A 64 -28.88 7.10 -12.45
CA ARG A 64 -29.32 5.69 -12.46
C ARG A 64 -28.68 4.82 -11.36
N ALA A 65 -27.49 5.21 -10.87
CA ALA A 65 -26.75 4.48 -9.83
C ALA A 65 -27.08 4.94 -8.40
N TRP A 66 -27.82 6.05 -8.23
CA TRP A 66 -28.07 6.62 -6.91
C TRP A 66 -28.97 5.75 -6.04
N VAL A 67 -30.09 5.25 -6.59
CA VAL A 67 -31.04 4.43 -5.84
C VAL A 67 -30.43 3.10 -5.39
N PRO A 68 -29.74 2.32 -6.26
CA PRO A 68 -29.00 1.14 -5.82
C PRO A 68 -27.95 1.44 -4.75
N GLY A 69 -27.11 2.47 -4.96
CA GLY A 69 -26.05 2.83 -4.02
C GLY A 69 -26.59 3.23 -2.64
N VAL A 70 -27.62 4.08 -2.59
CA VAL A 70 -28.28 4.48 -1.33
C VAL A 70 -28.91 3.28 -0.61
N THR A 71 -29.46 2.33 -1.37
CA THR A 71 -30.06 1.12 -0.79
C THR A 71 -29.01 0.23 -0.14
N GLN A 72 -27.86 0.06 -0.79
CA GLN A 72 -26.71 -0.65 -0.23
C GLN A 72 -26.19 0.00 1.06
N VAL A 73 -25.97 1.32 1.06
CA VAL A 73 -25.49 2.05 2.25
C VAL A 73 -26.49 1.94 3.40
N ARG A 74 -27.79 2.11 3.10
CA ARG A 74 -28.85 2.01 4.09
C ARG A 74 -28.88 0.64 4.76
N ALA A 75 -28.80 -0.43 3.97
CA ALA A 75 -28.78 -1.80 4.48
C ALA A 75 -27.52 -2.07 5.32
N ARG A 76 -26.34 -1.65 4.83
CA ARG A 76 -25.05 -1.93 5.47
C ARG A 76 -24.82 -1.17 6.77
N LEU A 77 -25.26 0.09 6.83
CA LEU A 77 -25.09 0.98 7.98
C LEU A 77 -26.35 1.15 8.84
N GLN A 78 -27.41 0.39 8.53
CA GLN A 78 -28.70 0.41 9.24
C GLN A 78 -29.31 1.83 9.38
N LEU A 79 -29.18 2.66 8.34
CA LEU A 79 -29.65 4.05 8.38
C LEU A 79 -31.15 4.16 8.11
N SER A 80 -31.76 5.24 8.57
CA SER A 80 -33.14 5.57 8.20
C SER A 80 -33.21 6.08 6.75
N GLN A 81 -34.32 5.77 6.05
CA GLN A 81 -34.53 6.26 4.69
C GLN A 81 -34.50 7.79 4.60
N LEU A 82 -35.04 8.50 5.61
CA LEU A 82 -35.04 9.95 5.66
C LEU A 82 -33.62 10.51 5.73
N GLN A 83 -32.77 9.93 6.58
CA GLN A 83 -31.39 10.37 6.74
C GLN A 83 -30.57 10.14 5.46
N THR A 84 -30.64 8.94 4.87
CA THR A 84 -29.88 8.68 3.64
C THR A 84 -30.34 9.55 2.46
N ARG A 85 -31.63 9.89 2.38
CA ARG A 85 -32.13 10.84 1.37
C ARG A 85 -31.63 12.26 1.60
N ARG A 86 -31.55 12.71 2.86
CA ARG A 86 -30.99 14.02 3.21
C ARG A 86 -29.51 14.09 2.84
N ASP A 87 -28.74 13.11 3.28
CA ASP A 87 -27.30 13.07 3.07
C ASP A 87 -26.95 12.99 1.56
N LEU A 88 -27.69 12.18 0.79
CA LEU A 88 -27.50 12.13 -0.67
C LEU A 88 -27.81 13.48 -1.32
N ARG A 89 -28.90 14.14 -0.93
CA ARG A 89 -29.26 15.47 -1.47
C ARG A 89 -28.15 16.48 -1.22
N ASP A 90 -27.61 16.50 -0.01
CA ASP A 90 -26.54 17.44 0.36
C ASP A 90 -25.24 17.13 -0.40
N ALA A 91 -24.92 15.85 -0.58
CA ALA A 91 -23.78 15.42 -1.39
C ALA A 91 -23.92 15.76 -2.88
N ILE A 92 -25.13 15.63 -3.45
CA ILE A 92 -25.43 16.05 -4.83
C ILE A 92 -25.27 17.56 -4.97
N LYS A 93 -25.86 18.35 -4.06
CA LYS A 93 -25.70 19.82 -4.08
C LYS A 93 -24.23 20.24 -4.01
N SER A 94 -23.44 19.58 -3.15
CA SER A 94 -22.01 19.86 -3.04
C SER A 94 -21.25 19.46 -4.30
N TRP A 95 -21.61 18.36 -4.95
CA TRP A 95 -21.00 17.92 -6.20
C TRP A 95 -21.36 18.86 -7.34
N ASP A 96 -22.63 19.17 -7.52
CA ASP A 96 -23.13 20.03 -8.60
C ASP A 96 -22.61 21.47 -8.51
N ALA A 97 -22.35 21.97 -7.29
CA ALA A 97 -21.80 23.31 -7.09
C ALA A 97 -20.38 23.46 -7.65
N ASP A 98 -19.51 22.45 -7.44
CA ASP A 98 -18.16 22.44 -8.00
C ASP A 98 -17.56 21.01 -8.01
N PRO A 99 -17.78 20.24 -9.10
CA PRO A 99 -17.25 18.89 -9.23
C PRO A 99 -15.72 18.83 -9.22
N ARG A 100 -15.06 19.89 -9.72
CA ARG A 100 -13.59 19.94 -9.82
C ARG A 100 -12.98 20.07 -8.43
N LYS A 101 -13.50 20.99 -7.62
CA LYS A 101 -13.08 21.15 -6.23
C LYS A 101 -13.35 19.90 -5.40
N ALA A 102 -14.50 19.26 -5.59
CA ALA A 102 -14.83 18.00 -4.92
C ALA A 102 -13.84 16.87 -5.26
N ALA A 103 -13.49 16.72 -6.54
CA ALA A 103 -12.50 15.74 -6.99
C ALA A 103 -11.08 16.07 -6.50
N GLN A 104 -10.66 17.33 -6.55
CA GLN A 104 -9.35 17.78 -6.04
C GLN A 104 -9.19 17.51 -4.55
N ALA A 105 -10.23 17.73 -3.75
CA ALA A 105 -10.18 17.43 -2.32
C ALA A 105 -9.92 15.95 -2.03
N GLU A 106 -10.43 15.04 -2.87
CA GLU A 106 -10.15 13.60 -2.71
C GLU A 106 -8.74 13.23 -3.16
N LEU A 107 -8.24 13.84 -4.24
CA LEU A 107 -6.86 13.68 -4.69
C LEU A 107 -5.86 14.18 -3.63
N HIS A 108 -6.13 15.32 -2.99
CA HIS A 108 -5.28 15.83 -1.91
C HIS A 108 -5.18 14.83 -0.75
N LYS A 109 -6.31 14.26 -0.28
CA LYS A 109 -6.26 13.23 0.77
C LYS A 109 -5.42 12.02 0.35
N SER A 110 -5.55 11.57 -0.90
CA SER A 110 -4.73 10.47 -1.41
C SER A 110 -3.24 10.84 -1.44
N SER A 111 -2.91 12.08 -1.81
CA SER A 111 -1.53 12.56 -1.79
C SER A 111 -0.97 12.69 -0.37
N GLU A 112 -1.77 13.10 0.61
CA GLU A 112 -1.39 13.17 2.02
C GLU A 112 -1.12 11.77 2.59
N VAL A 113 -1.98 10.80 2.28
CA VAL A 113 -1.75 9.40 2.68
C VAL A 113 -0.46 8.88 2.05
N ARG A 114 -0.24 9.11 0.75
CA ARG A 114 1.00 8.71 0.07
C ARG A 114 2.23 9.39 0.68
N ALA A 115 2.16 10.70 0.95
CA ALA A 115 3.23 11.45 1.58
C ALA A 115 3.54 10.91 2.97
N ARG A 116 2.51 10.56 3.76
CA ARG A 116 2.67 9.94 5.07
C ARG A 116 3.32 8.55 4.98
N LEU A 117 2.91 7.73 4.02
CA LEU A 117 3.51 6.41 3.79
C LEU A 117 4.97 6.53 3.33
N ALA A 118 5.28 7.46 2.43
CA ALA A 118 6.64 7.75 1.99
C ALA A 118 7.49 8.24 3.17
N ALA A 119 7.01 9.21 3.93
CA ALA A 119 7.69 9.69 5.14
C ALA A 119 7.89 8.59 6.19
N ALA A 120 6.92 7.65 6.31
CA ALA A 120 7.08 6.49 7.17
C ALA A 120 8.12 5.50 6.64
N ALA A 121 8.28 5.36 5.33
CA ALA A 121 9.28 4.49 4.70
C ALA A 121 10.71 5.04 4.83
N GLU A 122 10.88 6.36 4.76
CA GLU A 122 12.18 7.05 4.91
C GLU A 122 12.69 7.10 6.36
N GLN A 123 11.86 6.79 7.35
CA GLN A 123 12.30 6.70 8.75
C GLN A 123 13.31 5.59 8.94
N THR A 124 14.37 5.87 9.70
CA THR A 124 15.29 4.81 10.10
C THR A 124 14.58 3.83 11.04
N PRO A 125 15.05 2.57 11.15
CA PRO A 125 14.48 1.62 12.10
C PRO A 125 14.42 2.18 13.53
N GLU A 126 15.43 2.95 13.96
CA GLU A 126 15.45 3.54 15.30
C GLU A 126 14.29 4.51 15.52
N GLU A 127 14.02 5.39 14.55
CA GLU A 127 12.94 6.36 14.62
C GLU A 127 11.57 5.69 14.59
N ARG A 128 11.41 4.71 13.68
CA ARG A 128 10.16 3.99 13.48
C ARG A 128 9.73 3.22 14.73
N TRP A 129 10.69 2.57 15.41
CA TRP A 129 10.42 1.77 16.60
C TRP A 129 10.55 2.55 17.91
N ALA A 130 10.97 3.83 17.88
CA ALA A 130 11.12 4.64 19.09
C ALA A 130 9.84 4.77 19.94
N PRO A 131 8.63 4.93 19.36
CA PRO A 131 7.40 4.96 20.15
C PRO A 131 7.16 3.65 20.91
N LEU A 132 7.39 2.50 20.26
CA LEU A 132 7.27 1.19 20.90
C LEU A 132 8.31 1.02 22.01
N ALA A 133 9.55 1.45 21.79
CA ALA A 133 10.58 1.40 22.82
C ALA A 133 10.20 2.21 24.07
N ARG A 134 9.67 3.44 23.90
CA ARG A 134 9.20 4.27 25.03
C ARG A 134 8.06 3.61 25.81
N GLU A 135 7.19 2.89 25.12
CA GLU A 135 6.09 2.15 25.75
C GLU A 135 6.60 0.95 26.57
N LEU A 136 7.56 0.20 26.01
CA LEU A 136 8.09 -1.01 26.65
C LEU A 136 9.04 -0.70 27.81
N ASP A 137 10.06 0.13 27.57
CA ASP A 137 11.01 0.61 28.58
C ASP A 137 11.77 1.82 28.01
N PRO A 138 11.58 3.04 28.54
CA PRO A 138 12.28 4.25 28.07
C PRO A 138 13.81 4.11 28.01
N ARG A 139 14.41 3.27 28.87
CA ARG A 139 15.86 3.03 28.92
C ARG A 139 16.38 2.37 27.63
N LEU A 140 15.52 1.77 26.82
CA LEU A 140 15.89 1.21 25.51
C LEU A 140 16.54 2.28 24.62
N LEU A 141 15.98 3.49 24.58
CA LEU A 141 16.47 4.56 23.72
C LEU A 141 17.81 5.16 24.16
N GLU A 142 18.19 4.93 25.42
CA GLU A 142 19.43 5.44 26.01
C GLU A 142 20.61 4.48 25.76
N GLN A 143 20.34 3.27 25.29
CA GLN A 143 21.36 2.25 25.08
C GLN A 143 22.02 2.37 23.70
N GLY A 144 23.35 2.24 23.65
CA GLY A 144 24.10 2.17 22.40
C GLY A 144 23.74 0.97 21.51
N ASP A 145 23.15 -0.09 22.07
CA ASP A 145 22.68 -1.27 21.34
C ASP A 145 21.27 -1.10 20.71
N TRP A 146 20.60 0.04 20.92
CA TRP A 146 19.27 0.30 20.37
C TRP A 146 19.20 0.22 18.84
N PRO A 147 20.13 0.84 18.07
CA PRO A 147 20.15 0.72 16.60
C PRO A 147 20.08 -0.72 16.09
N ALA A 148 20.92 -1.61 16.64
CA ALA A 148 20.95 -3.01 16.23
C ALA A 148 19.68 -3.77 16.64
N THR A 149 19.04 -3.36 17.74
CA THR A 149 17.78 -3.94 18.19
C THR A 149 16.63 -3.49 17.28
N ALA A 150 16.54 -2.19 16.98
CA ALA A 150 15.53 -1.63 16.09
C ALA A 150 15.62 -2.19 14.66
N ALA A 151 16.83 -2.42 14.14
CA ALA A 151 17.02 -3.10 12.87
C ALA A 151 16.47 -4.54 12.87
N MET A 152 16.66 -5.28 13.97
CA MET A 152 16.08 -6.63 14.12
C MET A 152 14.55 -6.59 14.23
N LEU A 153 13.97 -5.60 14.92
CA LEU A 153 12.52 -5.38 14.95
C LEU A 153 11.98 -5.12 13.54
N GLN A 154 12.70 -4.31 12.75
CA GLN A 154 12.33 -4.05 11.37
C GLN A 154 12.37 -5.33 10.52
N GLN A 155 13.44 -6.11 10.60
CA GLN A 155 13.58 -7.38 9.88
C GLN A 155 12.44 -8.36 10.22
N ALA A 156 12.10 -8.49 11.51
CA ALA A 156 10.99 -9.34 11.95
C ALA A 156 9.63 -8.85 11.40
N HIS A 157 9.41 -7.53 11.37
CA HIS A 157 8.20 -6.94 10.80
C HIS A 157 8.12 -7.17 9.29
N ASP A 158 9.23 -7.02 8.57
CA ASP A 158 9.30 -7.26 7.12
C ASP A 158 9.08 -8.74 6.76
N GLN A 159 9.37 -9.66 7.69
CA GLN A 159 9.02 -11.09 7.61
C GLN A 159 7.55 -11.39 7.94
N GLY A 160 6.76 -10.37 8.28
CA GLY A 160 5.33 -10.50 8.56
C GLY A 160 4.99 -10.83 10.02
N HIS A 161 5.95 -10.77 10.94
CA HIS A 161 5.68 -10.99 12.35
C HIS A 161 5.03 -9.76 13.00
N ASP A 162 4.08 -10.01 13.91
CA ASP A 162 3.52 -8.94 14.75
C ASP A 162 4.48 -8.64 15.93
N VAL A 163 5.52 -7.87 15.61
CA VAL A 163 6.59 -7.48 16.54
C VAL A 163 6.05 -6.71 17.75
N GLY A 164 5.00 -5.90 17.57
CA GLY A 164 4.40 -5.12 18.64
C GLY A 164 3.71 -6.00 19.67
N VAL A 165 2.92 -6.97 19.23
CA VAL A 165 2.27 -7.94 20.13
C VAL A 165 3.31 -8.83 20.80
N ALA A 166 4.29 -9.34 20.03
CA ALA A 166 5.33 -10.21 20.56
C ALA A 166 6.18 -9.52 21.65
N SER A 167 6.60 -8.27 21.41
CA SER A 167 7.43 -7.51 22.34
C SER A 167 6.70 -7.17 23.64
N ARG A 168 5.43 -6.77 23.57
CA ARG A 168 4.59 -6.52 24.76
C ARG A 168 4.37 -7.79 25.58
N ALA A 169 4.08 -8.91 24.92
CA ALA A 169 3.91 -10.19 25.59
C ALA A 169 5.20 -10.61 26.32
N LEU A 170 6.37 -10.44 25.70
CA LEU A 170 7.65 -10.68 26.34
C LEU A 170 7.85 -9.80 27.57
N VAL A 171 7.69 -8.47 27.46
CA VAL A 171 7.89 -7.58 28.61
C VAL A 171 6.90 -7.86 29.75
N ALA A 172 5.66 -8.27 29.42
CA ALA A 172 4.66 -8.67 30.41
C ALA A 172 5.02 -10.00 31.12
N GLU A 173 5.59 -10.97 30.40
CA GLU A 173 6.05 -12.25 30.98
C GLU A 173 7.23 -12.04 31.95
N LYS A 174 8.17 -11.16 31.58
CA LYS A 174 9.35 -10.84 32.38
C LYS A 174 9.82 -9.42 32.06
N PRO A 175 9.96 -8.53 33.05
CA PRO A 175 10.56 -7.21 32.84
C PRO A 175 11.96 -7.31 32.25
N LEU A 176 12.36 -6.30 31.47
CA LEU A 176 13.69 -6.25 30.85
C LEU A 176 14.78 -6.08 31.91
N GLY A 177 15.91 -6.76 31.71
CA GLY A 177 17.06 -6.71 32.61
C GLY A 177 17.87 -5.41 32.53
N ASP A 178 19.10 -5.44 33.03
CA ASP A 178 19.99 -4.27 33.10
C ASP A 178 20.49 -3.76 31.72
N SER A 179 20.38 -4.60 30.69
CA SER A 179 20.68 -4.27 29.29
C SER A 179 19.43 -4.47 28.42
N PRO A 180 18.40 -3.61 28.57
CA PRO A 180 17.08 -3.82 27.97
C PRO A 180 17.11 -3.99 26.44
N ALA A 181 17.98 -3.28 25.71
CA ALA A 181 18.02 -3.38 24.24
C ALA A 181 18.51 -4.76 23.80
N ARG A 182 19.61 -5.20 24.40
CA ARG A 182 20.21 -6.49 24.12
C ARG A 182 19.32 -7.65 24.58
N ASP A 183 18.72 -7.53 25.76
CA ASP A 183 17.77 -8.51 26.30
C ASP A 183 16.54 -8.66 25.39
N LEU A 184 15.92 -7.54 25.00
CA LEU A 184 14.79 -7.54 24.07
C LEU A 184 15.14 -8.22 22.74
N ARG A 185 16.31 -7.90 22.16
CA ARG A 185 16.80 -8.52 20.94
C ARG A 185 16.92 -10.04 21.06
N TYR A 186 17.55 -10.54 22.13
CA TYR A 186 17.70 -11.98 22.35
C TYR A 186 16.34 -12.69 22.50
N ARG A 187 15.41 -12.07 23.23
CA ARG A 187 14.09 -12.65 23.49
C ARG A 187 13.22 -12.71 22.24
N ILE A 188 13.29 -11.68 21.39
CA ILE A 188 12.57 -11.65 20.12
C ILE A 188 13.12 -12.70 19.15
N VAL A 189 14.44 -12.79 19.02
CA VAL A 189 15.08 -13.83 18.18
C VAL A 189 14.69 -15.23 18.64
N SER A 190 14.71 -15.47 19.96
CA SER A 190 14.34 -16.76 20.53
C SER A 190 12.86 -17.11 20.35
N ARG A 191 11.96 -16.12 20.42
CA ARG A 191 10.50 -16.35 20.36
C ARG A 191 9.95 -16.40 18.94
N LEU A 192 10.51 -15.63 18.02
CA LEU A 192 10.09 -15.59 16.62
C LEU A 192 10.89 -16.56 15.74
N GLU A 193 11.84 -17.32 16.31
CA GLU A 193 12.74 -18.24 15.60
C GLU A 193 13.38 -17.58 14.36
N ILE A 194 13.72 -16.30 14.48
CA ILE A 194 14.26 -15.52 13.37
C ILE A 194 15.63 -16.13 13.03
N PRO A 195 15.87 -16.56 11.78
CA PRO A 195 17.20 -16.96 11.35
C PRO A 195 18.11 -15.75 11.51
N ILE A 196 19.09 -15.85 12.41
CA ILE A 196 20.18 -14.91 12.45
C ILE A 196 20.99 -15.20 11.20
N ASP A 197 20.82 -14.39 10.15
CA ASP A 197 21.70 -14.42 8.98
C ASP A 197 23.08 -13.91 9.40
N GLY A 198 23.82 -14.78 10.09
CA GLY A 198 25.21 -14.64 10.47
C GLY A 198 26.07 -15.80 9.97
N GLU A 199 25.47 -16.81 9.35
CA GLU A 199 26.22 -17.90 8.70
C GLU A 199 25.91 -17.88 7.22
N SER A 200 26.68 -17.04 6.51
CA SER A 200 26.91 -17.22 5.09
C SER A 200 27.38 -18.66 4.87
N THR A 201 26.45 -19.57 4.58
CA THR A 201 26.82 -20.73 3.80
C THR A 201 27.19 -20.16 2.44
N PRO A 202 28.44 -20.25 1.96
CA PRO A 202 28.74 -19.80 0.62
C PRO A 202 27.89 -20.66 -0.32
N ALA A 203 26.82 -20.07 -0.86
CA ALA A 203 26.19 -20.62 -2.03
C ALA A 203 27.32 -20.87 -3.03
N PRO A 204 27.42 -22.07 -3.64
CA PRO A 204 28.46 -22.31 -4.62
C PRO A 204 28.29 -21.25 -5.71
N THR A 205 29.25 -20.35 -5.78
CA THR A 205 29.39 -19.35 -6.84
C THR A 205 29.37 -20.13 -8.14
N LYS A 206 28.19 -20.21 -8.79
CA LYS A 206 28.11 -20.62 -10.19
C LYS A 206 28.80 -19.50 -10.95
N SER A 207 30.10 -19.70 -11.12
CA SER A 207 31.00 -18.90 -11.91
C SER A 207 30.30 -18.49 -13.21
N GLN A 208 29.92 -17.21 -13.31
CA GLN A 208 29.41 -16.58 -14.53
C GLN A 208 30.55 -16.37 -15.55
N GLY A 209 31.53 -17.27 -15.60
CA GLY A 209 32.62 -17.29 -16.57
C GLY A 209 32.39 -18.20 -17.77
N ALA A 210 31.45 -19.15 -17.70
CA ALA A 210 31.26 -20.16 -18.76
C ALA A 210 30.03 -19.94 -19.66
N ALA A 211 29.23 -18.89 -19.41
CA ALA A 211 28.00 -18.61 -20.17
C ALA A 211 28.17 -17.58 -21.30
N ARG A 212 29.23 -16.74 -21.26
CA ARG A 212 29.49 -15.74 -22.32
C ARG A 212 30.11 -16.35 -23.58
N ASP A 213 30.81 -17.47 -23.48
CA ASP A 213 31.52 -18.07 -24.62
C ASP A 213 30.61 -18.88 -25.57
N ARG A 214 29.35 -19.12 -25.18
CA ARG A 214 28.38 -19.89 -25.99
C ARG A 214 27.41 -19.01 -26.79
N GLN A 215 27.39 -17.70 -26.54
CA GLN A 215 26.50 -16.76 -27.27
C GLN A 215 27.15 -16.09 -28.50
N ASP A 216 28.48 -16.16 -28.65
CA ASP A 216 29.17 -15.62 -29.84
C ASP A 216 29.18 -16.56 -31.05
N ALA A 217 28.74 -17.82 -30.89
CA ALA A 217 28.71 -18.81 -31.98
C ALA A 217 27.51 -18.66 -32.94
N ASN A 218 26.55 -17.77 -32.67
CA ASN A 218 25.32 -17.65 -33.45
C ASN A 218 25.07 -16.25 -34.04
N ARG A 219 26.14 -15.56 -34.44
CA ARG A 219 26.03 -14.29 -35.19
C ARG A 219 26.08 -14.57 -36.70
N PRO A 220 25.06 -14.17 -37.49
CA PRO A 220 25.10 -14.29 -38.94
C PRO A 220 26.25 -13.47 -39.52
N ARG A 221 27.04 -14.10 -40.38
CA ARG A 221 28.19 -13.52 -41.08
C ARG A 221 27.74 -12.42 -42.05
N PRO A 222 28.38 -11.23 -42.09
CA PRO A 222 28.06 -10.21 -43.09
C PRO A 222 28.55 -10.64 -44.49
N PRO A 223 27.86 -10.21 -45.57
CA PRO A 223 28.24 -10.56 -46.93
C PRO A 223 29.55 -9.86 -47.34
N ARG A 224 30.47 -10.64 -47.92
CA ARG A 224 31.72 -10.14 -48.51
C ARG A 224 31.41 -9.23 -49.69
N ARG A 225 31.86 -7.97 -49.62
CA ARG A 225 31.94 -7.05 -50.77
C ARG A 225 33.00 -7.59 -51.75
N GLY A 226 32.54 -8.06 -52.90
CA GLY A 226 33.42 -8.34 -54.03
C GLY A 226 33.95 -7.03 -54.62
N THR A 227 35.26 -6.97 -54.83
CA THR A 227 35.93 -5.96 -55.65
C THR A 227 35.62 -6.21 -57.13
N PRO A 228 35.25 -5.19 -57.92
CA PRO A 228 35.30 -5.31 -59.37
C PRO A 228 36.69 -4.91 -59.88
N ARG A 229 37.33 -5.82 -60.60
CA ARG A 229 38.45 -5.57 -61.50
C ARG A 229 37.87 -5.27 -62.88
N ARG A 230 38.12 -4.06 -63.41
CA ARG A 230 38.58 -3.83 -64.78
C ARG A 230 39.06 -2.39 -64.91
#